data_AF-A0A3B9CU07-F1
#
_entry.id   AF-A0A3B9CU07-F1
#
_cell.length_a   1.000
_cell.length_b   1.000
_cell.length_c   1.000
_cell.angle_alpha   90.00
_cell.angle_beta   90.00
_cell.angle_gamma   90.00
#
_symmetry.space_group_name_H-M   'P 1'
#
loop_
_entity.id
_entity.type
_entity.pdbx_description
1 polymer ?
#
loop_
_entity_poly.entity_id
_entity_poly.type
_entity_poly.pdbx_seq_one_letter_code
_entity_poly.pdbx_strand_id
1 'polypeptide(L)'
;MELVGHHLRYLAAVGDLPRGISLFEKHIHWAVEASSVRSGFEFMLAAWALMRRIVVEGTEELSIRLTDECPLAADGPPYSVPELINWLERRVRELEQQFNNRNGNRYFSQIVNYRLKQVSDNTPTAE
;
A
#
# COMPACT_ATOMS: atom_id res chain seq x y z
N MET A 1 -6.82 11.74 6.75
CA MET A 1 -6.33 10.49 6.12
C MET A 1 -6.22 10.55 4.61
N GLU A 2 -7.23 11.02 3.87
CA GLU A 2 -7.18 11.06 2.39
C GLU A 2 -5.95 11.81 1.83
N LEU A 3 -5.59 12.96 2.43
CA LEU A 3 -4.37 13.71 2.07
C LEU A 3 -3.07 12.90 2.28
N VAL A 4 -3.01 12.07 3.32
CA VAL A 4 -1.85 11.23 3.63
C VAL A 4 -1.69 10.14 2.57
N GLY A 5 -2.79 9.48 2.17
CA GLY A 5 -2.77 8.50 1.08
C GLY A 5 -2.34 9.11 -0.26
N HIS A 6 -2.82 10.32 -0.57
CA HIS A 6 -2.38 11.05 -1.77
C HIS A 6 -0.90 11.40 -1.74
N HIS A 7 -0.39 11.85 -0.60
CA HIS A 7 1.02 12.19 -0.45
C HIS A 7 1.91 10.93 -0.54
N LEU A 8 1.50 9.83 0.08
CA LEU A 8 2.19 8.55 -0.02
C LEU A 8 2.29 8.08 -1.48
N ARG A 9 1.19 8.19 -2.23
CA ARG A 9 1.14 7.89 -3.66
C ARG A 9 2.08 8.77 -4.47
N TYR A 10 2.12 10.08 -4.16
CA TYR A 10 3.04 11.00 -4.82
C TYR A 10 4.50 10.58 -4.58
N LEU A 11 4.88 10.31 -3.32
CA LEU A 11 6.25 9.90 -2.96
C LEU A 11 6.67 8.60 -3.67
N ALA A 12 5.76 7.62 -3.75
CA ALA A 12 6.00 6.39 -4.50
C ALA A 12 6.20 6.65 -6.01
N ALA A 13 5.42 7.58 -6.60
CA ALA A 13 5.50 7.90 -8.03
C ALA A 13 6.78 8.65 -8.42
N VAL A 14 7.28 9.53 -7.54
CA VAL A 14 8.51 10.30 -7.80
C VAL A 14 9.78 9.59 -7.31
N GLY A 15 9.66 8.40 -6.72
CA GLY A 15 10.80 7.62 -6.24
C GLY A 15 11.42 8.12 -4.94
N ASP A 16 10.75 8.98 -4.17
CA ASP A 16 11.21 9.43 -2.84
C ASP A 16 10.85 8.38 -1.78
N LEU A 17 11.48 7.22 -1.89
CA LEU A 17 11.19 6.03 -1.07
C LEU A 17 11.47 6.24 0.43
N PRO A 18 12.58 6.87 0.86
CA PRO A 18 12.84 7.08 2.29
C PRO A 18 11.73 7.90 2.97
N ARG A 19 11.25 8.96 2.31
CA ARG A 19 10.11 9.72 2.84
C ARG A 19 8.81 8.94 2.76
N GLY A 20 8.61 8.16 1.70
CA GLY A 20 7.47 7.25 1.57
C GLY A 20 7.39 6.26 2.73
N ILE A 21 8.51 5.60 3.05
CA ILE A 21 8.63 4.65 4.16
C ILE A 21 8.34 5.32 5.50
N SER A 22 8.95 6.49 5.75
CA SER A 22 8.68 7.25 6.97
C SER A 22 7.20 7.64 7.11
N LEU A 23 6.56 8.03 6.00
CA LEU A 23 5.15 8.39 6.00
C LEU A 23 4.24 7.16 6.21
N PHE A 24 4.59 6.02 5.62
CA PHE A 24 3.92 4.74 5.83
C PHE A 24 3.95 4.33 7.30
N GLU A 25 5.15 4.26 7.88
CA GLU A 25 5.37 3.83 9.27
C GLU A 25 4.56 4.68 10.25
N LYS A 26 4.55 6.01 10.05
CA LYS A 26 3.83 6.95 10.92
C LYS A 26 2.31 6.80 10.88
N HIS A 27 1.74 6.28 9.79
CA HIS A 27 0.29 6.40 9.54
C HIS A 27 -0.41 5.08 9.24
N ILE A 28 0.31 3.95 9.22
CA ILE A 28 -0.30 2.65 8.96
C ILE A 28 -1.39 2.30 9.99
N HIS A 29 -1.18 2.61 11.28
CA HIS A 29 -2.20 2.41 12.32
C HIS A 29 -3.49 3.18 12.03
N TRP A 30 -3.41 4.46 11.61
CA TRP A 30 -4.59 5.24 11.22
C TRP A 30 -5.36 4.64 10.05
N ALA A 31 -4.68 3.96 9.12
CA ALA A 31 -5.32 3.34 7.97
C ALA A 31 -6.03 2.03 8.34
N VAL A 32 -5.50 1.29 9.32
CA VAL A 32 -6.16 0.09 9.85
C VAL A 32 -7.40 0.46 10.67
N GLU A 33 -7.30 1.50 11.49
CA GLU A 33 -8.37 1.99 12.37
C GLU A 33 -9.36 2.95 11.68
N ALA A 34 -9.17 3.21 10.39
CA ALA A 34 -9.91 4.25 9.67
C ALA A 34 -11.43 3.99 9.70
N SER A 35 -12.19 4.89 10.33
CA SER A 35 -13.66 4.87 10.32
C SER A 35 -14.24 5.12 8.91
N SER A 36 -13.45 5.76 8.03
CA SER A 36 -13.77 5.91 6.62
C SER A 36 -13.09 4.81 5.79
N VAL A 37 -13.89 3.89 5.28
CA VAL A 37 -13.46 2.82 4.35
C VAL A 37 -12.68 3.41 3.16
N ARG A 38 -13.03 4.62 2.71
CA ARG A 38 -12.38 5.27 1.54
C ARG A 38 -10.98 5.74 1.87
N SER A 39 -10.83 6.35 3.03
CA SER A 39 -9.54 6.82 3.51
C SER A 39 -8.59 5.65 3.78
N GLY A 40 -9.09 4.56 4.39
CA GLY A 40 -8.31 3.34 4.58
C GLY A 40 -7.88 2.72 3.25
N PHE A 41 -8.82 2.61 2.29
CA PHE A 41 -8.54 2.06 0.96
C PHE A 41 -7.48 2.85 0.19
N GLU A 42 -7.60 4.17 0.10
CA GLU A 42 -6.63 4.99 -0.65
C GLU A 42 -5.23 4.91 -0.03
N PHE A 43 -5.14 4.89 1.31
CA PHE A 43 -3.85 4.73 1.98
C PHE A 43 -3.25 3.34 1.72
N MET A 44 -4.02 2.27 1.92
CA MET A 44 -3.53 0.90 1.72
C MET A 44 -3.07 0.66 0.28
N LEU A 45 -3.79 1.22 -0.71
CA LEU A 45 -3.42 1.11 -2.12
C LEU A 45 -2.16 1.92 -2.45
N ALA A 46 -1.99 3.10 -1.86
CA ALA A 46 -0.75 3.87 -1.99
C ALA A 46 0.45 3.16 -1.32
N ALA A 47 0.23 2.55 -0.15
CA ALA A 47 1.25 1.76 0.54
C ALA A 47 1.67 0.54 -0.28
N TRP A 48 0.71 -0.17 -0.88
CA TRP A 48 1.01 -1.29 -1.79
C TRP A 48 1.90 -0.84 -2.96
N ALA A 49 1.57 0.30 -3.58
CA ALA A 49 2.37 0.85 -4.69
C ALA A 49 3.78 1.25 -4.23
N LEU A 50 3.93 1.82 -3.03
CA LEU A 50 5.24 2.12 -2.45
C LEU A 50 6.08 0.85 -2.28
N MET A 51 5.54 -0.20 -1.64
CA MET A 51 6.27 -1.45 -1.39
C MET A 51 6.69 -2.12 -2.70
N ARG A 52 5.82 -2.10 -3.72
CA ARG A 52 6.18 -2.57 -5.06
C ARG A 52 7.35 -1.79 -5.67
N ARG A 53 7.36 -0.46 -5.52
CA ARG A 53 8.48 0.36 -6.01
C ARG A 53 9.78 0.05 -5.25
N ILE A 54 9.69 -0.17 -3.93
CA ILE A 54 10.83 -0.58 -3.09
C ILE A 54 11.46 -1.89 -3.60
N VAL A 55 10.65 -2.89 -3.96
CA VAL A 55 11.14 -4.15 -4.56
C VAL A 55 11.80 -3.90 -5.93
N VAL A 56 11.22 -3.05 -6.78
CA VAL A 56 11.80 -2.70 -8.09
C VAL A 56 13.17 -2.03 -7.95
N GLU A 57 13.38 -1.21 -6.92
CA GLU A 57 14.67 -0.60 -6.59
C GLU A 57 15.63 -1.58 -5.86
N GLY A 58 15.26 -2.86 -5.72
CA GLY A 58 16.13 -3.92 -5.21
C GLY A 58 16.14 -4.07 -3.68
N THR A 59 15.23 -3.40 -2.97
CA THR A 59 15.11 -3.57 -1.50
C THR A 59 14.10 -4.67 -1.19
N GLU A 60 14.57 -5.76 -0.59
CA GLU A 60 13.74 -6.93 -0.27
C GLU A 60 13.26 -6.97 1.17
N GLU A 61 13.87 -6.18 2.06
CA GLU A 61 13.57 -6.15 3.49
C GLU A 61 13.52 -4.73 4.05
N LEU A 62 12.66 -4.49 5.05
CA LEU A 62 12.52 -3.19 5.72
C LEU A 62 12.52 -3.32 7.24
N SER A 63 13.34 -2.49 7.89
CA SER A 63 13.30 -2.28 9.34
C SER A 63 12.44 -1.06 9.68
N ILE A 64 11.15 -1.30 9.88
CA ILE A 64 10.14 -0.28 10.20
C ILE A 64 9.34 -0.71 11.43
N ARG A 65 8.63 0.22 12.06
CA ARG A 65 7.62 -0.15 13.06
C ARG A 65 6.28 -0.43 12.38
N LEU A 66 5.80 -1.65 12.53
CA LEU A 66 4.44 -2.01 12.15
C LEU A 66 3.48 -1.83 13.33
N THR A 67 2.21 -1.75 13.00
CA THR A 67 1.10 -1.78 13.96
C THR A 67 0.74 -3.23 14.26
N ASP A 68 0.23 -3.52 15.47
CA ASP A 68 -0.03 -4.90 15.94
C ASP A 68 -1.10 -5.63 15.10
N GLU A 69 -1.93 -4.89 14.36
CA GLU A 69 -2.91 -5.45 13.43
C GLU A 69 -2.28 -5.97 12.13
N CYS A 70 -1.02 -5.63 11.86
CA CYS A 70 -0.27 -6.26 10.79
C CYS A 70 0.24 -7.62 11.28
N PRO A 71 -0.16 -8.75 10.68
CA PRO A 71 0.27 -10.07 11.14
C PRO A 71 1.80 -10.24 11.18
N LEU A 72 2.51 -9.54 10.29
CA LEU A 72 3.97 -9.56 10.22
C LEU A 72 4.63 -8.89 11.43
N ALA A 73 3.91 -8.05 12.19
CA ALA A 73 4.46 -7.38 13.36
C ALA A 73 5.01 -8.38 14.41
N ALA A 74 4.39 -9.57 14.50
CA ALA A 74 4.77 -10.63 15.43
C ALA A 74 6.18 -11.20 15.18
N ASP A 75 6.67 -11.15 13.94
CA ASP A 75 7.97 -11.70 13.57
C ASP A 75 9.14 -10.77 13.95
N GLY A 76 8.84 -9.48 14.18
CA GLY A 76 9.83 -8.44 14.40
C GLY A 76 10.61 -8.05 13.12
N PRO A 77 11.21 -6.85 13.06
CA PRO A 77 11.99 -6.44 11.90
C PRO A 77 13.31 -7.21 11.81
N PRO A 78 13.90 -7.35 10.60
CA PRO A 78 13.42 -6.79 9.34
C PRO A 78 12.26 -7.60 8.73
N TYR A 79 11.35 -6.90 8.05
CA TYR A 79 10.19 -7.53 7.41
C TYR A 79 10.42 -7.72 5.91
N SER A 80 10.01 -8.87 5.38
CA SER A 80 9.98 -9.16 3.95
C SER A 80 9.03 -8.19 3.22
N VAL A 81 9.57 -7.42 2.28
CA VAL A 81 8.77 -6.50 1.44
C VAL A 81 7.78 -7.28 0.56
N PRO A 82 8.14 -8.43 -0.04
CA PRO A 82 7.16 -9.30 -0.71
C PRO A 82 5.97 -9.71 0.18
N GLU A 83 6.21 -10.04 1.45
CA GLU A 83 5.13 -10.40 2.38
C GLU A 83 4.26 -9.19 2.75
N LEU A 84 4.88 -8.02 2.94
CA LEU A 84 4.16 -6.74 3.12
C LEU A 84 3.25 -6.44 1.92
N ILE A 85 3.73 -6.64 0.69
CA ILE A 85 2.93 -6.49 -0.53
C ILE A 85 1.72 -7.41 -0.50
N ASN A 86 1.92 -8.69 -0.18
CA ASN A 86 0.84 -9.68 -0.13
C ASN A 86 -0.23 -9.33 0.92
N TRP A 87 0.19 -8.84 2.08
CA TRP A 87 -0.72 -8.39 3.12
C TRP A 87 -1.51 -7.15 2.68
N LEU A 88 -0.83 -6.13 2.15
CA LEU A 88 -1.47 -4.89 1.66
C LEU A 88 -2.45 -5.18 0.53
N GLU A 89 -2.09 -6.05 -0.42
CA GLU A 89 -2.97 -6.42 -1.52
C GLU A 89 -4.25 -7.08 -1.02
N ARG A 90 -4.13 -8.01 -0.05
CA ARG A 90 -5.29 -8.65 0.56
C ARG A 90 -6.21 -7.62 1.21
N ARG A 91 -5.63 -6.67 1.94
CA ARG A 91 -6.39 -5.60 2.59
C ARG A 91 -7.09 -4.67 1.60
N VAL A 92 -6.42 -4.30 0.51
CA VAL A 92 -7.02 -3.51 -0.57
C VAL A 92 -8.22 -4.24 -1.19
N ARG A 93 -8.09 -5.55 -1.46
CA ARG A 93 -9.17 -6.37 -2.03
C ARG A 93 -10.36 -6.53 -1.09
N GLU A 94 -10.14 -6.69 0.22
CA GLU A 94 -11.21 -6.71 1.21
C GLU A 94 -12.01 -5.41 1.22
N LEU A 95 -11.30 -4.26 1.19
CA LEU A 95 -11.93 -2.94 1.17
C LEU A 95 -12.66 -2.67 -0.15
N GLU A 96 -12.10 -3.11 -1.27
CA GLU A 96 -12.75 -3.07 -2.58
C GLU A 96 -14.09 -3.83 -2.58
N GLN A 97 -14.13 -5.03 -2.01
CA GLN A 97 -15.36 -5.82 -1.91
C GLN A 97 -16.41 -5.12 -1.04
N GLN A 98 -16.01 -4.53 0.09
CA GLN A 98 -16.92 -3.74 0.92
C GLN A 98 -17.54 -2.58 0.15
N PHE A 99 -16.75 -1.89 -0.69
CA PHE A 99 -17.26 -0.83 -1.57
C PHE A 99 -18.23 -1.32 -2.62
N ASN A 100 -17.89 -2.41 -3.31
CA ASN A 100 -18.73 -2.97 -4.35
C ASN A 100 -20.08 -3.42 -3.79
N ASN A 101 -20.08 -4.03 -2.60
CA ASN A 101 -21.30 -4.46 -1.91
C ASN A 101 -22.16 -3.26 -1.46
N ARG A 102 -21.53 -2.15 -1.04
CA ARG A 102 -22.24 -0.95 -0.60
C ARG A 102 -22.82 -0.12 -1.74
N ASN A 103 -22.13 -0.03 -2.87
CA ASN A 103 -22.50 0.86 -3.98
C ASN A 103 -23.20 0.14 -5.14
N GLY A 104 -23.19 -1.20 -5.17
CA GLY A 104 -23.78 -1.99 -6.26
C GLY A 104 -23.08 -1.85 -7.61
N ASN A 105 -21.87 -1.28 -7.65
CA ASN A 105 -21.09 -1.10 -8.88
C ASN A 105 -19.62 -1.51 -8.67
N ARG A 106 -18.88 -1.69 -9.78
CA ARG A 106 -17.49 -2.20 -9.80
C ARG A 106 -16.44 -1.09 -9.97
N TYR A 107 -16.76 0.15 -9.62
CA TYR A 107 -15.88 1.29 -9.83
C TYR A 107 -14.52 1.12 -9.12
N PHE A 108 -14.53 0.62 -7.88
CA PHE A 108 -13.29 0.38 -7.13
C PHE A 108 -12.47 -0.77 -7.71
N SER A 109 -13.10 -1.80 -8.26
CA SER A 109 -12.41 -2.86 -9.02
C SER A 109 -11.63 -2.31 -10.21
N GLN A 110 -12.20 -1.34 -10.93
CA GLN A 110 -11.52 -0.70 -12.06
C GLN A 110 -10.30 0.10 -11.59
N ILE A 111 -10.41 0.83 -10.48
CA ILE A 111 -9.29 1.57 -9.89
C ILE A 111 -8.17 0.62 -9.46
N VAL A 112 -8.49 -0.45 -8.73
CA VAL A 112 -7.50 -1.45 -8.30
C VAL A 112 -6.80 -2.02 -9.52
N ASN A 113 -7.55 -2.56 -10.49
CA ASN A 113 -6.96 -3.18 -11.67
C ASN A 113 -6.10 -2.21 -12.50
N TYR A 114 -6.53 -0.95 -12.64
CA TYR A 114 -5.73 0.07 -13.32
C TYR A 114 -4.43 0.34 -12.58
N ARG A 115 -4.49 0.56 -11.26
CA ARG A 115 -3.29 0.88 -10.46
C ARG A 115 -2.35 -0.32 -10.32
N LEU A 116 -2.88 -1.54 -10.20
CA LEU A 116 -2.07 -2.77 -10.20
C LEU A 116 -1.28 -2.90 -11.50
N LYS A 117 -1.90 -2.61 -12.66
CA LYS A 117 -1.24 -2.65 -13.98
C LYS A 117 -0.21 -1.53 -14.18
N GLN A 118 -0.46 -0.31 -13.73
CA GLN A 118 0.51 0.77 -13.90
C GLN A 118 1.83 0.56 -13.15
N VAL A 119 1.80 -0.21 -12.06
CA VAL A 119 3.00 -0.53 -11.29
C VAL A 119 3.78 -1.70 -11.91
N SER A 120 3.13 -2.60 -12.68
CA SER A 120 3.84 -3.61 -13.46
C SER A 120 4.53 -3.03 -14.70
N ASP A 121 3.93 -2.02 -15.32
CA ASP A 121 4.41 -1.48 -16.61
C ASP A 121 5.55 -0.45 -16.47
N ASN A 122 5.75 0.13 -15.27
CA ASN A 122 6.83 1.08 -14.98
C ASN A 122 8.11 0.41 -14.43
N THR A 123 8.29 -0.88 -14.70
CA THR A 123 9.55 -1.59 -14.40
C THR A 123 10.57 -1.17 -15.46
N PRO A 124 11.71 -0.53 -15.11
CA PRO A 124 12.74 -0.26 -16.09
C PRO A 124 13.26 -1.61 -16.60
N THR A 125 13.14 -1.86 -17.90
CA THR A 125 13.87 -2.94 -18.56
C THR A 125 15.36 -2.65 -18.30
N ALA A 126 16.02 -3.51 -17.51
CA ALA A 126 17.47 -3.46 -17.39
C ALA A 126 18.05 -3.85 -18.76
N GLU A 127 18.52 -2.84 -19.49
CA GLU A 127 19.44 -2.99 -20.63
C GLU A 127 20.89 -2.99 -20.14
#